data_AF-A0A523NS09-F1
#
_entry.id   AF-A0A523NS09-F1
#
_cell.length_a   1.000
_cell.length_b   1.000
_cell.length_c   1.000
_cell.angle_alpha   90.00
_cell.angle_beta   90.00
_cell.angle_gamma   90.00
#
_symmetry.space_group_name_H-M   'P 1'
#
loop_
_entity.id
_entity.type
_entity.pdbx_description
1 polymer ?
#
loop_
_entity_poly.entity_id
_entity_poly.type
_entity_poly.pdbx_seq_one_letter_code
_entity_poly.pdbx_strand_id
1 'polypeptide(L)'
;MPEDELPPGKSAIITAGEDEIALFNYKGKYFAIANKCLHKGSPLGEGRIEEGVVICPNHEWRYDLTTGDCPQNPFMKTKIYPVRVHKGLIRIGLEVEGEKKALGIESSAPPKALKFTIPTIQKPINPDETL
;
A
#
# COMPACT_ATOMS: atom_id res chain seq x y z
N MET A 1 -7.20 -4.11 -14.40
CA MET A 1 -6.74 -5.42 -14.93
C MET A 1 -7.59 -6.51 -14.30
N PRO A 2 -8.08 -7.51 -15.06
CA PRO A 2 -8.71 -8.71 -14.50
C PRO A 2 -7.80 -9.42 -13.50
N GLU A 3 -8.36 -10.00 -12.44
CA GLU A 3 -7.56 -10.66 -11.40
C GLU A 3 -6.86 -11.93 -11.92
N ASP A 4 -7.47 -12.60 -12.90
CA ASP A 4 -6.94 -13.81 -13.55
C ASP A 4 -5.69 -13.55 -14.40
N GLU A 5 -5.48 -12.31 -14.85
CA GLU A 5 -4.29 -11.92 -15.62
C GLU A 5 -3.04 -11.79 -14.74
N LEU A 6 -3.22 -11.64 -13.42
CA LEU A 6 -2.12 -11.56 -12.46
C LEU A 6 -2.27 -12.64 -11.37
N PRO A 7 -1.94 -13.90 -11.70
CA PRO A 7 -2.03 -14.99 -10.73
C PRO A 7 -0.99 -14.85 -9.61
N PRO A 8 -1.17 -15.56 -8.48
CA PRO A 8 -0.24 -15.53 -7.36
C PRO A 8 1.21 -15.82 -7.77
N GLY A 9 2.15 -15.00 -7.27
CA GLY A 9 3.57 -15.07 -7.58
C GLY A 9 3.99 -14.32 -8.84
N LYS A 10 3.08 -13.65 -9.53
CA LYS A 10 3.39 -12.79 -10.69
C LYS A 10 3.38 -11.31 -10.32
N SER A 11 4.06 -10.54 -11.16
CA SER A 11 4.09 -9.08 -11.15
C SER A 11 3.71 -8.52 -12.52
N ALA A 12 3.27 -7.28 -12.54
CA ALA A 12 3.04 -6.49 -13.74
C ALA A 12 3.50 -5.05 -13.51
N ILE A 13 4.00 -4.41 -14.56
CA ILE A 13 4.23 -2.96 -14.57
C ILE A 13 3.05 -2.33 -15.28
N ILE A 14 2.40 -1.39 -14.62
CA ILE A 14 1.30 -0.63 -15.20
C ILE A 14 1.66 0.85 -15.26
N THR A 15 1.13 1.52 -16.27
CA THR A 15 1.27 2.97 -16.42
C THR A 15 -0.08 3.63 -16.14
N ALA A 16 -0.09 4.66 -15.30
CA ALA A 16 -1.28 5.43 -15.00
C ALA A 16 -0.97 6.93 -14.97
N GLY A 17 -1.27 7.61 -16.08
CA GLY A 17 -0.80 8.99 -16.28
C GLY A 17 0.72 9.01 -16.43
N GLU A 18 1.39 9.79 -15.58
CA GLU A 18 2.85 9.88 -15.52
C GLU A 18 3.47 8.87 -14.53
N ASP A 19 2.65 8.21 -13.71
CA ASP A 19 3.11 7.24 -12.71
C ASP A 19 3.29 5.85 -13.35
N GLU A 20 4.49 5.28 -13.22
CA GLU A 20 4.74 3.84 -13.42
C GLU A 20 4.64 3.10 -12.09
N ILE A 21 3.82 2.05 -12.07
CA ILE A 21 3.46 1.33 -10.85
C ILE A 21 3.81 -0.15 -11.02
N ALA A 22 4.55 -0.69 -10.05
CA ALA A 22 4.81 -2.11 -9.94
C ALA A 22 3.70 -2.76 -9.10
N LEU A 23 2.90 -3.61 -9.75
CA LEU A 23 1.82 -4.36 -9.14
C LEU A 23 2.25 -5.82 -8.95
N PHE A 24 2.07 -6.35 -7.75
CA PHE A 24 2.44 -7.69 -7.37
C PHE A 24 1.24 -8.46 -6.85
N ASN A 25 1.15 -9.74 -7.17
CA ASN A 25 0.31 -10.69 -6.44
C ASN A 25 1.19 -11.57 -5.55
N TYR A 26 1.34 -11.19 -4.28
CA TYR A 26 2.14 -11.92 -3.32
C TYR A 26 1.26 -12.75 -2.40
N LYS A 27 1.37 -14.08 -2.48
CA LYS A 27 0.57 -15.03 -1.69
C LYS A 27 -0.95 -14.79 -1.78
N GLY A 28 -1.45 -14.42 -2.97
CA GLY A 28 -2.87 -14.15 -3.20
C GLY A 28 -3.34 -12.76 -2.74
N LYS A 29 -2.44 -11.91 -2.27
CA LYS A 29 -2.72 -10.51 -1.91
C LYS A 29 -2.04 -9.58 -2.90
N TYR A 30 -2.75 -8.53 -3.31
CA TYR A 30 -2.24 -7.56 -4.25
C TYR A 30 -1.56 -6.40 -3.53
N PHE A 31 -0.38 -6.02 -4.03
CA PHE A 31 0.40 -4.89 -3.53
C PHE A 31 0.85 -4.04 -4.70
N ALA A 32 0.83 -2.72 -4.54
CA ALA A 32 1.28 -1.80 -5.58
C ALA A 32 2.18 -0.73 -4.99
N ILE A 33 3.33 -0.52 -5.63
CA ILE A 33 4.31 0.50 -5.26
C ILE A 33 4.77 1.25 -6.51
N ALA A 34 5.45 2.38 -6.33
CA ALA A 34 6.11 3.05 -7.45
C ALA A 34 7.11 2.09 -8.10
N ASN A 35 7.10 2.01 -9.44
CA ASN A 35 7.98 1.10 -10.17
C ASN A 35 9.45 1.55 -10.11
N LYS A 36 9.72 2.84 -9.91
CA LYS A 36 11.07 3.38 -9.94
C LYS A 36 11.82 3.13 -8.63
N CYS A 37 12.90 2.34 -8.67
CA CYS A 37 13.80 2.18 -7.53
C CYS A 37 14.44 3.53 -7.15
N LEU A 38 14.36 3.91 -5.87
CA LEU A 38 14.89 5.18 -5.35
C LEU A 38 16.43 5.27 -5.37
N HIS A 39 17.14 4.16 -5.63
CA HIS A 39 18.59 4.17 -5.76
C HIS A 39 19.05 4.74 -7.11
N LYS A 40 18.71 4.06 -8.21
CA LYS A 40 19.17 4.36 -9.57
C LYS A 40 18.08 4.21 -10.63
N GLY A 41 16.82 4.10 -10.22
CA GLY A 41 15.67 4.13 -11.12
C GLY A 41 15.28 2.83 -11.81
N SER A 42 15.91 1.69 -11.49
CA SER A 42 15.53 0.39 -12.05
C SER A 42 14.08 0.02 -11.77
N PRO A 43 13.40 -0.71 -12.67
CA PRO A 43 12.02 -1.14 -12.51
C PRO A 43 11.89 -2.19 -11.41
N LEU A 44 11.16 -1.88 -10.35
CA LEU A 44 10.88 -2.78 -9.23
C LEU A 44 9.91 -3.90 -9.63
N GLY A 45 9.05 -3.69 -10.63
CA GLY A 45 8.15 -4.73 -11.15
C GLY A 45 8.88 -5.92 -11.76
N GLU A 46 10.14 -5.76 -12.18
CA GLU A 46 11.03 -6.83 -12.64
C GLU A 46 11.83 -7.48 -11.48
N GLY A 47 11.65 -6.97 -10.27
CA GLY A 47 12.28 -7.50 -9.07
C GLY A 47 11.63 -8.80 -8.57
N ARG A 48 12.32 -9.44 -7.63
CA ARG A 48 11.81 -10.62 -6.91
C ARG A 48 11.26 -10.23 -5.55
N ILE A 49 10.33 -11.01 -5.00
CA ILE A 49 9.81 -10.81 -3.66
C ILE A 49 10.33 -11.89 -2.72
N GLU A 50 10.89 -11.47 -1.59
CA GLU A 50 11.30 -12.33 -0.48
C GLU A 50 10.62 -11.82 0.79
N GLU A 51 9.86 -12.67 1.47
CA GLU A 51 9.22 -12.35 2.77
C GLU A 51 8.37 -11.07 2.80
N GLY A 52 7.77 -10.67 1.67
CA GLY A 52 6.96 -9.45 1.59
C GLY A 52 7.77 -8.19 1.28
N VAL A 53 9.05 -8.35 0.94
CA VAL A 53 9.97 -7.30 0.52
C VAL A 53 10.32 -7.50 -0.95
N VAL A 54 10.14 -6.48 -1.77
CA VAL A 54 10.64 -6.52 -3.16
C VAL A 54 12.13 -6.18 -3.19
N ILE A 55 12.89 -6.96 -3.95
CA ILE A 55 14.32 -6.80 -4.18
C ILE A 55 14.53 -6.32 -5.61
N CYS A 56 15.06 -5.12 -5.74
CA CYS A 56 15.43 -4.50 -7.00
C CYS A 56 16.43 -5.39 -7.77
N PRO A 57 16.20 -5.65 -9.07
CA PRO A 57 17.01 -6.62 -9.83
C PRO A 57 18.46 -6.18 -10.04
N ASN A 58 18.75 -4.88 -10.03
CA ASN A 58 20.08 -4.38 -10.41
C ASN A 58 21.07 -4.27 -9.24
N HIS A 59 20.60 -3.82 -8.08
CA HIS A 59 21.47 -3.48 -6.93
C HIS A 59 20.91 -3.96 -5.59
N GLU A 60 19.89 -4.83 -5.62
CA GLU A 60 19.30 -5.48 -4.46
C GLU A 60 18.78 -4.54 -3.36
N TRP A 61 18.37 -3.34 -3.75
CA TRP A 61 17.61 -2.46 -2.86
C TRP A 61 16.29 -3.10 -2.49
N ARG A 62 15.93 -2.99 -1.21
CA ARG A 62 14.79 -3.69 -0.62
C ARG A 62 13.72 -2.68 -0.28
N TYR A 63 12.47 -3.04 -0.53
CA TYR A 63 11.32 -2.22 -0.14
C TYR A 63 10.23 -3.12 0.40
N ASP A 64 9.73 -2.82 1.60
CA ASP A 64 8.56 -3.50 2.16
C ASP A 64 7.32 -3.21 1.30
N LEU A 65 6.57 -4.24 0.90
CA LEU A 65 5.39 -4.08 0.03
C LEU A 65 4.19 -3.41 0.73
N THR A 66 4.18 -3.41 2.06
CA THR A 66 3.10 -2.90 2.90
C THR A 66 3.37 -1.50 3.43
N THR A 67 4.62 -1.21 3.77
CA THR A 67 5.03 0.08 4.32
C THR A 67 5.84 0.92 3.34
N GLY A 68 6.47 0.31 2.33
CA GLY A 68 7.32 1.01 1.37
C GLY A 68 8.71 1.35 1.93
N ASP A 69 9.00 0.93 3.15
CA ASP A 69 10.26 1.27 3.83
C ASP A 69 11.45 0.58 3.19
N CYS A 70 12.58 1.29 3.14
CA CYS A 70 13.84 0.76 2.65
C CYS A 70 14.81 0.53 3.82
N PRO A 71 15.17 -0.73 4.16
CA PRO A 71 16.06 -0.99 5.28
C PRO A 71 17.49 -0.47 5.04
N GLN A 72 17.91 -0.31 3.78
CA GLN A 72 19.21 0.26 3.44
C GLN A 72 19.28 1.78 3.67
N ASN A 73 18.14 2.49 3.67
CA ASN A 73 18.10 3.91 3.96
C ASN A 73 16.75 4.31 4.59
N PRO A 74 16.72 4.53 5.93
CA PRO A 74 15.51 4.91 6.66
C PRO A 74 14.84 6.22 6.19
N PHE A 75 15.57 7.09 5.48
CA PHE A 75 15.03 8.35 4.94
C PHE A 75 14.38 8.18 3.57
N MET A 76 14.48 7.01 2.95
CA MET A 76 13.88 6.71 1.64
C MET A 76 12.77 5.68 1.77
N LYS A 77 11.58 6.05 1.26
CA LYS A 77 10.38 5.22 1.29
C LYS A 77 9.71 5.28 -0.07
N THR A 78 9.44 4.13 -0.66
CA THR A 78 8.72 4.08 -1.94
C THR A 78 7.25 4.40 -1.73
N LYS A 79 6.63 5.02 -2.74
CA LYS A 79 5.19 5.32 -2.72
C LYS A 79 4.41 4.01 -2.82
N ILE A 80 3.40 3.85 -1.97
CA ILE A 80 2.46 2.74 -2.02
C ILE A 80 1.15 3.23 -2.60
N TYR A 81 0.51 2.39 -3.40
CA TYR A 81 -0.80 2.64 -3.93
C TYR A 81 -1.80 1.65 -3.33
N PRO A 82 -2.94 2.12 -2.80
CA PRO A 82 -3.96 1.22 -2.29
C PRO A 82 -4.54 0.37 -3.44
N VAL A 83 -4.60 -0.94 -3.23
CA VAL A 83 -5.14 -1.88 -4.22
C VAL A 83 -6.44 -2.47 -3.69
N ARG A 84 -7.45 -2.58 -4.56
CA ARG A 84 -8.72 -3.22 -4.23
C ARG A 84 -9.21 -4.05 -5.41
N VAL A 85 -9.71 -5.25 -5.12
CA VAL A 85 -10.42 -6.07 -6.10
C VAL A 85 -11.91 -5.73 -6.02
N HIS A 86 -12.52 -5.45 -7.17
CA HIS A 86 -13.96 -5.21 -7.25
C HIS A 86 -14.50 -5.78 -8.56
N LYS A 87 -15.46 -6.71 -8.47
CA LYS A 87 -16.07 -7.41 -9.61
C LYS A 87 -15.02 -8.08 -10.52
N GLY A 88 -14.07 -8.81 -9.94
CA GLY A 88 -13.00 -9.51 -10.68
C GLY A 88 -11.93 -8.59 -11.29
N LEU A 89 -11.97 -7.29 -11.00
CA LEU A 89 -11.00 -6.32 -11.49
C LEU A 89 -10.12 -5.80 -10.37
N ILE A 90 -8.80 -5.87 -10.57
CA ILE A 90 -7.80 -5.19 -9.75
C ILE A 90 -7.84 -3.70 -10.09
N ARG A 91 -8.06 -2.87 -9.07
CA ARG A 91 -8.10 -1.41 -9.14
C ARG A 91 -7.03 -0.84 -8.22
N ILE A 92 -6.31 0.16 -8.71
CA ILE A 92 -5.29 0.89 -7.96
C ILE A 92 -5.82 2.29 -7.70
N GLY A 93 -5.76 2.74 -6.45
CA GLY A 93 -6.11 4.11 -6.08
C GLY A 93 -4.95 5.03 -6.40
N LEU A 94 -5.22 6.02 -7.25
CA LEU A 94 -4.29 7.08 -7.60
C LEU A 94 -4.74 8.35 -6.88
N GLU A 95 -3.79 9.06 -6.28
CA GLU A 95 -4.04 10.43 -5.83
C GLU A 95 -4.03 11.33 -7.06
N VAL A 96 -5.19 11.82 -7.46
CA VAL A 96 -5.32 12.77 -8.56
C VAL A 96 -5.09 14.17 -7.99
N GLU A 97 -4.21 14.98 -8.60
CA GLU A 97 -4.14 16.43 -8.32
C GLU A 97 -5.40 17.12 -8.87
N GLY A 98 -6.46 17.02 -8.09
CA GLY A 98 -7.76 17.63 -8.30
C GLY A 98 -8.55 17.42 -7.03
N GLU A 99 -8.92 18.53 -6.36
CA GLU A 99 -9.64 18.63 -5.08
C GLU A 99 -9.63 17.36 -4.21
N LYS A 100 -8.95 17.41 -3.05
CA LYS A 100 -9.27 16.53 -1.91
C LYS A 100 -10.70 16.83 -1.42
N LYS A 101 -11.72 16.44 -2.19
CA LYS A 101 -13.10 16.34 -1.73
C LYS A 101 -13.25 14.94 -1.17
N ALA A 102 -13.17 14.84 0.15
CA ALA A 102 -13.93 13.81 0.83
C ALA A 102 -15.40 14.03 0.43
N LEU A 103 -15.94 13.19 -0.46
CA LEU A 103 -17.39 13.04 -0.60
C LEU A 103 -17.92 12.20 0.58
N GLY A 104 -17.56 12.62 1.79
CA GLY A 104 -18.46 12.47 2.92
C GLY A 104 -19.48 13.57 2.73
N ILE A 105 -20.73 13.19 2.51
CA ILE A 105 -21.86 14.11 2.57
C ILE A 105 -21.93 14.54 4.04
N GLU A 106 -21.25 15.65 4.32
CA GLU A 106 -21.13 16.44 5.55
C GLU A 106 -20.81 15.71 6.87
N SER A 107 -19.77 16.20 7.55
CA SER A 107 -19.76 16.22 9.02
C SER A 107 -20.95 17.09 9.44
N SER A 108 -22.11 16.50 9.68
CA SER A 108 -23.02 17.10 10.65
C SER A 108 -22.19 17.25 11.93
N ALA A 109 -22.00 18.48 12.40
CA ALA A 109 -21.32 18.71 13.67
C ALA A 109 -21.88 17.70 14.67
N PRO A 110 -21.04 16.96 15.41
CA PRO A 110 -21.55 15.99 16.37
C PRO A 110 -22.57 16.73 17.23
N PRO A 111 -23.81 16.22 17.39
CA PRO A 111 -24.86 16.96 18.08
C PRO A 111 -24.31 17.39 19.44
N LYS A 112 -24.47 18.67 19.79
CA LYS A 112 -24.03 19.29 21.06
C LYS A 112 -24.51 18.55 22.33
N ALA A 113 -25.29 17.49 22.17
CA ALA A 113 -25.80 16.60 23.20
C ALA A 113 -24.94 15.32 23.45
N LEU A 114 -23.84 15.09 22.72
CA LEU A 114 -22.93 13.95 23.00
C LEU A 114 -22.09 14.21 24.26
N LYS A 115 -22.67 13.91 25.43
CA LYS A 115 -21.94 13.76 26.68
C LYS A 115 -21.40 12.32 26.77
N PHE A 116 -20.13 12.12 26.45
CA PHE A 116 -19.47 10.86 26.75
C PHE A 116 -19.18 10.80 28.25
N THR A 117 -19.99 10.03 28.98
CA THR A 117 -19.63 9.59 30.33
C THR A 117 -19.00 8.22 30.13
N ILE A 118 -17.67 8.12 30.27
CA ILE A 118 -16.94 6.84 30.16
C ILE A 118 -16.65 6.40 31.60
N PRO A 119 -17.50 5.58 32.24
CA PRO A 119 -17.32 5.23 33.65
C PRO A 119 -16.18 4.24 33.91
N THR A 120 -15.52 3.69 32.88
CA THR A 120 -14.38 2.77 33.07
C THR A 120 -13.46 2.80 31.87
N ILE A 121 -12.25 3.34 32.05
CA ILE A 121 -11.13 3.16 31.12
C ILE A 121 -10.62 1.72 31.34
N GLN A 122 -10.82 0.84 30.36
CA GLN A 122 -10.17 -0.47 30.37
C GLN A 122 -8.70 -0.28 29.96
N LYS A 123 -7.78 -0.80 30.78
CA LYS A 123 -6.33 -0.75 30.55
C LYS A 123 -6.02 -1.54 29.26
N PRO A 124 -5.29 -0.98 28.29
CA PRO A 124 -4.93 -1.72 27.08
C PRO A 124 -4.07 -2.93 27.45
N ILE A 125 -4.43 -4.10 26.92
CA ILE A 125 -3.63 -5.33 27.03
C ILE A 125 -2.50 -5.21 26.00
N ASN A 126 -1.26 -5.23 26.47
CA ASN A 126 -0.08 -5.29 25.62
C ASN A 126 0.12 -6.72 25.10
N PRO A 127 0.73 -6.90 23.91
CA PRO A 127 0.70 -8.16 23.17
C PRO A 127 1.62 -9.26 23.74
N ASP A 128 2.36 -8.99 24.82
CA ASP A 128 3.39 -9.91 25.36
C ASP A 128 2.89 -10.75 26.55
N GLU A 129 1.60 -10.70 26.91
CA GLU A 129 1.12 -11.30 28.17
C GLU A 129 0.56 -12.72 28.07
N THR A 130 0.57 -13.39 26.91
CA THR A 130 0.57 -14.87 26.84
C THR A 130 1.14 -15.38 25.50
N LEU A 131 2.44 -15.72 25.54
CA LEU A 131 3.25 -16.53 24.59
C LEU A 131 3.88 -15.81 23.39
#